data_AF-A0ABD0XEA4-F1
#
_entry.id   AF-A0ABD0XEA4-F1
#
_cell.length_a   1.000
_cell.length_b   1.000
_cell.length_c   1.000
_cell.angle_alpha   90.00
_cell.angle_beta   90.00
_cell.angle_gamma   90.00
#
_symmetry.space_group_name_H-M   'P 1'
#
loop_
_entity.id
_entity.type
_entity.pdbx_description
1 polymer ?
#
loop_
_entity_poly.entity_id
_entity_poly.type
_entity_poly.pdbx_seq_one_letter_code
_entity_poly.pdbx_strand_id
1 'polypeptide(L)'
;MACGVIYFILVIYYMYVQGKLMKQQKWAYFKSKLNLMELSIILLSWSALFMFINRSILGNWEIEYYQNHKDQFPSFYETAAADAILGYLIAFLVLLATVKMWHMLRLSPKLHLITATLQRAWTDISGSLLMIIIILLAYSIACNLVFGWKLYKYKTILSAGIAVLSLQLHRFNYDEILDYNSVLGGFIIVSCIILLSFVMINLFMAINRVAFKQERIHHKPSEEEEIVHLMFTKFFSLFGIRKKEEDKDQRHYPKQIGNNTSVSKK
;
A
#
# COMPACT_ATOMS: atom_id res chain seq x y z
N MET A 1 -1.85 -10.73 -35.06
CA MET A 1 -1.92 -12.19 -34.88
C MET A 1 -0.75 -12.76 -34.04
N ALA A 2 0.51 -12.41 -34.31
CA ALA A 2 1.67 -12.93 -33.56
C ALA A 2 1.60 -12.71 -32.03
N CYS A 3 1.20 -11.53 -31.55
CA CYS A 3 1.06 -11.24 -30.12
C CYS A 3 0.01 -12.14 -29.42
N GLY A 4 -1.10 -12.47 -30.09
CA GLY A 4 -2.14 -13.35 -29.55
C GLY A 4 -1.67 -14.80 -29.42
N VAL A 5 -0.86 -15.28 -30.38
CA VAL A 5 -0.24 -16.62 -30.31
C VAL A 5 0.78 -16.69 -29.18
N ILE A 6 1.61 -15.66 -29.01
CA ILE A 6 2.57 -15.57 -27.90
C ILE A 6 1.83 -15.54 -26.56
N TYR A 7 0.74 -14.77 -26.45
CA TYR A 7 -0.10 -14.73 -25.25
C TYR A 7 -0.70 -16.10 -24.93
N PHE A 8 -1.23 -16.82 -25.93
CA PHE A 8 -1.78 -18.17 -25.75
C PHE A 8 -0.73 -19.16 -25.22
N ILE A 9 0.48 -19.15 -25.80
CA ILE A 9 1.60 -19.99 -25.35
C ILE A 9 1.99 -19.64 -23.91
N LEU A 10 2.06 -18.36 -23.57
CA LEU A 10 2.35 -17.90 -22.20
C LEU A 10 1.29 -18.39 -21.21
N VAL A 11 0.00 -18.30 -21.53
CA VAL A 11 -1.08 -18.77 -20.65
C VAL A 11 -0.98 -20.28 -20.40
N ILE A 12 -0.70 -21.09 -21.43
CA ILE A 12 -0.48 -22.54 -21.27
C ILE A 12 0.74 -22.84 -20.41
N TYR A 13 1.85 -22.14 -20.65
CA TYR A 13 3.06 -22.29 -19.84
C TYR A 13 2.80 -21.95 -18.37
N TYR A 14 2.14 -20.82 -18.09
CA TYR A 14 1.77 -20.41 -16.74
C TYR A 14 0.83 -21.42 -16.06
N MET A 15 -0.13 -21.99 -16.80
CA MET A 15 -1.02 -23.04 -16.31
C MET A 15 -0.25 -24.28 -15.86
N TYR A 16 0.74 -24.73 -16.65
CA TYR A 16 1.55 -25.90 -16.30
C TYR A 16 2.35 -25.69 -15.01
N VAL A 17 3.02 -24.54 -14.89
CA VAL A 17 3.83 -24.20 -13.71
C VAL A 17 2.94 -24.12 -12.45
N GLN A 18 1.79 -23.47 -12.55
CA GLN A 18 0.85 -23.31 -11.44
C GLN A 18 0.14 -24.61 -11.07
N GLY A 19 -0.23 -25.42 -12.06
CA GLY A 19 -0.82 -26.74 -11.84
C GLY A 19 0.12 -27.68 -11.08
N LYS A 20 1.43 -27.63 -11.35
CA LYS A 20 2.43 -28.37 -10.57
C LYS A 20 2.48 -27.91 -9.12
N LEU A 21 2.43 -26.60 -8.87
CA LEU A 21 2.44 -26.01 -7.53
C LEU A 21 1.18 -26.38 -6.74
N MET A 22 0.03 -26.36 -7.40
CA MET A 22 -1.27 -26.73 -6.84
C MET A 22 -1.33 -28.22 -6.48
N LYS A 23 -0.71 -29.10 -7.29
CA LYS A 23 -0.61 -30.54 -7.00
C LYS A 23 0.25 -30.83 -5.76
N GLN A 24 1.28 -30.01 -5.50
CA GLN A 24 2.15 -30.15 -4.33
C GLN A 24 1.48 -29.63 -3.04
N GLN A 25 0.82 -28.47 -3.10
CA GLN A 25 0.24 -27.81 -1.91
C GLN A 25 -1.22 -28.17 -1.63
N LYS A 26 -1.95 -28.79 -2.57
CA LYS A 26 -3.36 -29.23 -2.46
C LYS A 26 -4.26 -28.19 -1.79
N TRP A 27 -4.74 -28.48 -0.57
CA TRP A 27 -5.66 -27.63 0.19
C TRP A 27 -4.97 -26.47 0.91
N ALA A 28 -3.67 -26.58 1.19
CA ALA A 28 -2.90 -25.47 1.74
C ALA A 28 -2.75 -24.34 0.69
N TYR A 29 -2.83 -24.67 -0.60
CA TYR A 29 -2.79 -23.70 -1.68
C TYR A 29 -3.93 -22.68 -1.56
N PHE A 30 -5.16 -23.14 -1.31
CA PHE A 30 -6.34 -22.26 -1.23
C PHE A 30 -6.40 -21.41 0.05
N LYS A 31 -5.69 -21.79 1.12
CA LYS A 31 -5.65 -21.00 2.36
C LYS A 31 -4.66 -19.83 2.30
N SER A 32 -3.68 -19.85 1.41
CA SER A 32 -2.71 -18.77 1.27
C SER A 32 -3.29 -17.63 0.42
N LYS A 33 -3.29 -16.40 0.96
CA LYS A 33 -3.79 -15.20 0.26
C LYS A 33 -3.09 -14.97 -1.10
N LEU A 34 -1.82 -15.33 -1.20
CA LEU A 34 -1.01 -15.13 -2.41
C LEU A 34 -1.38 -16.12 -3.50
N ASN A 35 -1.56 -17.36 -3.12
CA ASN A 35 -1.97 -18.42 -4.03
C ASN A 35 -3.40 -18.20 -4.54
N LEU A 36 -4.29 -17.63 -3.71
CA LEU A 36 -5.63 -17.22 -4.16
C LEU A 36 -5.57 -16.11 -5.21
N MET A 37 -4.64 -15.16 -5.07
CA MET A 37 -4.41 -14.12 -6.08
C MET A 37 -3.88 -14.72 -7.39
N GLU A 38 -2.95 -15.68 -7.32
CA GLU A 38 -2.45 -16.39 -8.50
C GLU A 38 -3.55 -17.19 -9.20
N LEU A 39 -4.41 -17.88 -8.45
CA LEU A 39 -5.58 -18.56 -8.99
C LEU A 39 -6.53 -17.60 -9.70
N SER A 40 -6.76 -16.43 -9.12
CA SER A 40 -7.62 -15.39 -9.70
C SER A 40 -7.09 -14.92 -11.05
N ILE A 41 -5.76 -14.71 -11.18
CA ILE A 41 -5.11 -14.33 -12.44
C ILE A 41 -5.32 -15.42 -13.51
N ILE A 42 -5.21 -16.71 -13.14
CA ILE A 42 -5.38 -17.83 -14.08
C ILE A 42 -6.82 -17.90 -14.58
N LEU A 43 -7.81 -17.85 -13.67
CA LEU A 43 -9.23 -17.89 -14.02
C LEU A 43 -9.60 -16.74 -14.96
N LEU A 44 -9.11 -15.54 -14.66
CA LEU A 44 -9.37 -14.36 -15.47
C LEU A 44 -8.69 -14.43 -16.84
N SER A 45 -7.47 -14.98 -16.91
CA SER A 45 -6.75 -15.20 -18.18
C SER A 45 -7.50 -16.17 -19.10
N TRP A 46 -8.07 -17.23 -18.54
CA TRP A 46 -8.92 -18.18 -19.28
C TRP A 46 -10.22 -17.55 -19.76
N SER A 47 -10.87 -16.76 -18.90
CA SER A 47 -12.08 -16.02 -19.30
C SER A 47 -11.81 -15.04 -20.44
N ALA A 48 -10.70 -14.29 -20.37
CA ALA A 48 -10.28 -13.38 -21.43
C ALA A 48 -9.96 -14.12 -22.75
N LEU A 49 -9.30 -15.29 -22.66
CA LEU A 49 -8.95 -16.11 -23.82
C LEU A 49 -10.19 -16.72 -24.48
N PHE A 50 -11.14 -17.23 -23.68
CA PHE A 50 -12.43 -17.71 -24.18
C PHE A 50 -13.19 -16.60 -24.90
N MET A 51 -13.25 -15.40 -24.32
CA MET A 51 -13.89 -14.25 -24.97
C MET A 51 -13.15 -13.78 -26.23
N PHE A 52 -11.81 -13.83 -26.26
CA PHE A 52 -11.02 -13.49 -27.44
C PHE A 52 -11.29 -14.45 -28.61
N ILE A 53 -11.41 -15.75 -28.33
CA ILE A 53 -11.75 -16.77 -29.33
C ILE A 53 -13.19 -16.56 -29.82
N ASN A 54 -14.15 -16.40 -28.90
CA ASN A 54 -15.55 -16.15 -29.28
C ASN A 54 -15.71 -14.89 -30.13
N ARG A 55 -15.03 -13.79 -29.80
CA ARG A 55 -14.98 -12.58 -30.63
C ARG A 55 -14.38 -12.85 -32.02
N SER A 56 -13.31 -13.64 -32.09
CA SER A 56 -12.66 -13.97 -33.37
C SER A 56 -13.54 -14.85 -34.26
N ILE A 57 -14.29 -15.77 -33.66
CA ILE A 57 -15.24 -16.64 -34.36
C ILE A 57 -16.44 -15.81 -34.82
N LEU A 58 -17.08 -15.03 -33.93
CA LEU A 58 -18.22 -14.16 -34.29
C LEU A 58 -17.82 -13.16 -35.38
N GLY A 59 -16.65 -12.53 -35.28
CA GLY A 59 -16.18 -11.59 -36.29
C GLY A 59 -15.99 -12.22 -37.67
N ASN A 60 -15.48 -13.47 -37.74
CA ASN A 60 -15.35 -14.18 -39.02
C ASN A 60 -16.71 -14.61 -39.60
N TRP A 61 -17.63 -15.07 -38.75
CA TRP A 61 -18.99 -15.42 -39.16
C TRP A 61 -19.77 -14.20 -39.67
N GLU A 62 -19.64 -13.05 -39.02
CA GLU A 62 -20.27 -11.79 -39.44
C GLU A 62 -19.70 -11.29 -40.78
N ILE A 63 -18.38 -11.39 -40.99
CA ILE A 63 -17.73 -10.98 -42.25
C ILE A 63 -18.14 -11.91 -43.41
N GLU A 64 -18.23 -13.21 -43.18
CA GLU A 64 -18.62 -14.20 -44.20
C GLU A 64 -20.13 -14.16 -44.52
N TYR A 65 -20.97 -13.85 -43.54
CA TYR A 65 -22.41 -13.61 -43.73
C TYR A 65 -22.67 -12.29 -44.46
N TYR A 66 -21.91 -11.23 -44.16
CA TYR A 66 -22.01 -9.91 -44.81
C TYR A 66 -21.55 -9.92 -46.27
N GLN A 67 -20.51 -10.68 -46.62
CA GLN A 67 -20.10 -10.83 -48.03
C GLN A 67 -21.19 -11.47 -48.90
N ASN A 68 -22.09 -12.26 -48.29
CA ASN A 68 -23.17 -12.96 -48.99
C ASN A 68 -24.53 -12.22 -48.98
N HIS A 69 -24.77 -11.25 -48.09
CA HIS A 69 -26.03 -10.49 -48.02
C HIS A 69 -25.79 -8.99 -47.77
N LYS A 70 -25.66 -8.21 -48.85
CA LYS A 70 -25.19 -6.81 -48.84
C LYS A 70 -26.21 -5.76 -48.33
N ASP A 71 -27.43 -6.17 -47.98
CA ASP A 71 -28.59 -5.25 -47.83
C ASP A 71 -29.14 -5.10 -46.38
N GLN A 72 -28.50 -5.68 -45.36
CA GLN A 72 -28.87 -5.46 -43.95
C GLN A 72 -27.70 -4.91 -43.14
N PHE A 73 -27.91 -3.75 -42.50
CA PHE A 73 -26.96 -3.16 -41.55
C PHE A 73 -26.79 -4.09 -40.34
N PRO A 74 -25.60 -4.66 -40.09
CA PRO A 74 -25.38 -5.46 -38.90
C PRO A 74 -25.35 -4.57 -37.66
N SER A 75 -26.04 -5.00 -36.60
CA SER A 75 -26.01 -4.32 -35.31
C SER A 75 -24.66 -4.59 -34.63
N PHE A 76 -23.67 -3.70 -34.83
CA PHE A 76 -22.36 -3.74 -34.17
C PHE A 76 -22.41 -3.58 -32.64
N TYR A 77 -23.61 -3.45 -32.06
CA TYR A 77 -23.80 -3.24 -30.63
C TYR A 77 -23.32 -4.45 -29.81
N GLU A 78 -23.60 -5.67 -30.24
CA GLU A 78 -23.15 -6.88 -29.52
C GLU A 78 -21.64 -7.06 -29.61
N THR A 79 -21.05 -6.79 -30.78
CA THR A 79 -19.60 -6.85 -31.01
C THR A 79 -18.86 -5.76 -30.21
N ALA A 80 -19.41 -4.55 -30.13
CA ALA A 80 -18.88 -3.46 -29.31
C ALA A 80 -19.00 -3.74 -27.81
N ALA A 81 -20.13 -4.34 -27.36
CA ALA A 81 -20.31 -4.75 -25.98
C ALA A 81 -19.34 -5.87 -25.58
N ALA A 82 -19.13 -6.87 -26.45
CA ALA A 82 -18.15 -7.93 -26.23
C ALA A 82 -16.71 -7.38 -26.18
N ASP A 83 -16.38 -6.39 -27.00
CA ASP A 83 -15.07 -5.71 -26.95
C ASP A 83 -14.89 -4.90 -25.66
N ALA A 84 -15.93 -4.20 -25.20
CA ALA A 84 -15.89 -3.49 -23.93
C ALA A 84 -15.66 -4.44 -22.75
N ILE A 85 -16.37 -5.57 -22.70
CA ILE A 85 -16.21 -6.58 -21.65
C ILE A 85 -14.79 -7.17 -21.68
N LEU A 86 -14.27 -7.49 -22.87
CA LEU A 86 -12.90 -7.95 -23.04
C LEU A 86 -11.89 -6.91 -22.56
N GLY A 87 -12.13 -5.63 -22.83
CA GLY A 87 -11.34 -4.51 -22.30
C GLY A 87 -11.33 -4.47 -20.77
N TYR A 88 -12.48 -4.61 -20.13
CA TYR A 88 -12.57 -4.67 -18.66
C TYR A 88 -11.84 -5.88 -18.07
N LEU A 89 -11.96 -7.06 -18.70
CA LEU A 89 -11.24 -8.26 -18.28
C LEU A 89 -9.72 -8.07 -18.36
N ILE A 90 -9.22 -7.49 -19.45
CA ILE A 90 -7.79 -7.19 -19.61
C ILE A 90 -7.33 -6.15 -18.58
N ALA A 91 -8.10 -5.09 -18.37
CA ALA A 91 -7.77 -4.07 -17.37
C ALA A 91 -7.65 -4.67 -15.96
N PHE A 92 -8.58 -5.55 -15.59
CA PHE A 92 -8.54 -6.24 -14.30
C PHE A 92 -7.38 -7.25 -14.23
N LEU A 93 -7.05 -7.94 -15.33
CA LEU A 93 -5.88 -8.81 -15.42
C LEU A 93 -4.58 -8.05 -15.17
N VAL A 94 -4.41 -6.90 -15.84
CA VAL A 94 -3.24 -6.03 -15.71
C VAL A 94 -3.14 -5.47 -14.30
N LEU A 95 -4.26 -5.10 -13.68
CA LEU A 95 -4.30 -4.66 -12.29
C LEU A 95 -3.76 -5.75 -11.35
N LEU A 96 -4.27 -6.98 -11.46
CA LEU A 96 -3.81 -8.10 -10.63
C LEU A 96 -2.34 -8.45 -10.88
N ALA A 97 -1.88 -8.39 -12.13
CA ALA A 97 -0.47 -8.58 -12.48
C ALA A 97 0.43 -7.49 -11.86
N THR A 98 -0.05 -6.25 -11.83
CA THR A 98 0.66 -5.12 -11.19
C THR A 98 0.74 -5.32 -9.68
N VAL A 99 -0.34 -5.77 -9.03
CA VAL A 99 -0.34 -6.12 -7.60
C VAL A 99 0.61 -7.29 -7.32
N LYS A 100 0.65 -8.31 -8.20
CA LYS A 100 1.61 -9.41 -8.12
C LYS A 100 3.05 -8.90 -8.20
N MET A 101 3.34 -8.01 -9.13
CA MET A 101 4.66 -7.41 -9.26
C MET A 101 5.06 -6.65 -7.98
N TRP A 102 4.15 -5.84 -7.44
CA TRP A 102 4.34 -5.14 -6.16
C TRP A 102 4.62 -6.12 -5.00
N HIS A 103 3.87 -7.21 -4.94
CA HIS A 103 4.07 -8.25 -3.94
C HIS A 103 5.44 -8.93 -4.09
N MET A 104 5.86 -9.24 -5.31
CA MET A 104 7.16 -9.87 -5.58
C MET A 104 8.33 -8.96 -5.18
N LEU A 105 8.20 -7.64 -5.38
CA LEU A 105 9.15 -6.64 -4.89
C LEU A 105 9.26 -6.66 -3.37
N ARG A 106 8.13 -6.85 -2.66
CA ARG A 106 8.04 -6.89 -1.20
C ARG A 106 8.72 -8.10 -0.54
N LEU A 107 9.16 -9.11 -1.30
CA LEU A 107 9.98 -10.22 -0.78
C LEU A 107 11.42 -9.79 -0.40
N SER A 108 11.86 -8.57 -0.73
CA SER A 108 13.14 -8.09 -0.22
C SER A 108 13.08 -7.89 1.31
N PRO A 109 14.11 -8.32 2.07
CA PRO A 109 14.17 -8.16 3.52
C PRO A 109 13.96 -6.70 3.98
N LYS A 110 14.39 -5.74 3.16
CA LYS A 110 14.21 -4.29 3.38
C LYS A 110 12.73 -3.89 3.39
N LEU A 111 11.91 -4.43 2.48
CA LEU A 111 10.48 -4.14 2.43
C LEU A 111 9.67 -4.92 3.48
N HIS A 112 10.15 -6.09 3.91
CA HIS A 112 9.58 -6.79 5.06
C HIS A 112 9.73 -5.96 6.35
N LEU A 113 10.91 -5.35 6.58
CA LEU A 113 11.14 -4.43 7.69
C LEU A 113 10.23 -3.18 7.62
N ILE A 114 10.09 -2.56 6.44
CA ILE A 114 9.17 -1.43 6.23
C ILE A 114 7.72 -1.84 6.52
N THR A 115 7.32 -3.05 6.15
CA THR A 115 5.96 -3.49 6.44
C THR A 115 5.75 -3.81 7.91
N ALA A 116 6.72 -4.46 8.57
CA ALA A 116 6.63 -4.77 10.00
C ALA A 116 6.56 -3.49 10.84
N THR A 117 7.33 -2.46 10.47
CA THR A 117 7.28 -1.12 11.08
C THR A 117 5.93 -0.45 10.80
N LEU A 118 5.44 -0.47 9.56
CA LEU A 118 4.12 0.07 9.21
C LEU A 118 2.97 -0.65 9.94
N GLN A 119 3.06 -1.97 10.13
CA GLN A 119 2.05 -2.76 10.84
C GLN A 119 2.06 -2.47 12.35
N ARG A 120 3.24 -2.25 12.95
CA ARG A 120 3.37 -1.83 14.35
C ARG A 120 2.93 -0.37 14.56
N ALA A 121 3.11 0.47 13.55
CA ALA A 121 2.66 1.85 13.48
C ALA A 121 1.18 2.01 13.11
N TRP A 122 0.57 0.95 12.58
CA TRP A 122 -0.77 0.99 12.01
C TRP A 122 -1.82 1.44 13.02
N THR A 123 -1.65 1.12 14.31
CA THR A 123 -2.58 1.58 15.35
C THR A 123 -2.57 3.11 15.50
N ASP A 124 -1.40 3.74 15.42
CA ASP A 124 -1.26 5.20 15.55
C ASP A 124 -1.72 5.92 14.27
N ILE A 125 -1.42 5.33 13.10
CA ILE A 125 -1.82 5.85 11.78
C ILE A 125 -3.33 5.67 11.56
N SER A 126 -3.89 4.54 11.96
CA SER A 126 -5.31 4.22 11.73
C SER A 126 -6.23 5.12 12.53
N GLY A 127 -5.86 5.53 13.75
CA GLY A 127 -6.61 6.54 14.51
C GLY A 127 -6.66 7.91 13.80
N SER A 128 -5.53 8.35 13.24
CA SER A 128 -5.47 9.60 12.47
C SER A 128 -6.27 9.50 11.17
N LEU A 129 -6.20 8.35 10.49
CA LEU A 129 -6.96 8.08 9.27
C LEU A 129 -8.47 8.03 9.54
N LEU A 130 -8.89 7.46 10.67
CA LEU A 130 -10.30 7.42 11.07
C LEU A 130 -10.86 8.83 11.24
N MET A 131 -10.11 9.74 11.87
CA MET A 131 -10.50 11.15 12.00
C MET A 131 -10.67 11.82 10.62
N ILE A 132 -9.76 11.57 9.68
CA ILE A 132 -9.87 12.07 8.30
C ILE A 132 -11.18 11.58 7.66
N ILE A 133 -11.48 10.28 7.78
CA ILE A 133 -12.68 9.70 7.18
C ILE A 133 -13.94 10.30 7.79
N ILE A 134 -14.01 10.47 9.12
CA ILE A 134 -15.17 11.05 9.81
C ILE A 134 -15.42 12.48 9.34
N ILE A 135 -14.37 13.32 9.31
CA ILE A 135 -14.49 14.72 8.90
C ILE A 135 -14.83 14.82 7.41
N LEU A 136 -14.20 14.00 6.57
CA LEU A 136 -14.50 13.93 5.14
C LEU A 136 -15.96 13.54 4.90
N LEU A 137 -16.48 12.55 5.65
CA LEU A 137 -17.87 12.12 5.55
C LEU A 137 -18.83 13.21 6.02
N ALA A 138 -18.53 13.88 7.13
CA ALA A 138 -19.33 14.98 7.66
C ALA A 138 -19.44 16.13 6.65
N TYR A 139 -18.33 16.56 6.07
CA TYR A 139 -18.32 17.59 5.03
C TYR A 139 -18.96 17.13 3.73
N SER A 140 -18.81 15.86 3.35
CA SER A 140 -19.49 15.31 2.19
C SER A 140 -21.02 15.33 2.35
N ILE A 141 -21.54 14.95 3.52
CA ILE A 141 -22.96 15.01 3.83
C ILE A 141 -23.44 16.47 3.83
N ALA A 142 -22.70 17.38 4.46
CA ALA A 142 -23.04 18.81 4.48
C ALA A 142 -23.08 19.41 3.06
N CYS A 143 -22.06 19.15 2.24
CA CYS A 143 -22.02 19.61 0.86
C CYS A 143 -23.12 18.99 0.00
N ASN A 144 -23.46 17.72 0.20
CA ASN A 144 -24.59 17.09 -0.48
C ASN A 144 -25.92 17.75 -0.06
N LEU A 145 -26.12 18.02 1.22
CA LEU A 145 -27.35 18.67 1.71
C LEU A 145 -27.51 20.10 1.18
N VAL A 146 -26.43 20.88 1.15
CA VAL A 146 -26.46 22.29 0.77
C VAL A 146 -26.44 22.47 -0.75
N PHE A 147 -25.64 21.67 -1.47
CA PHE A 147 -25.37 21.85 -2.91
C PHE A 147 -25.94 20.74 -3.80
N GLY A 148 -26.29 19.58 -3.25
CA GLY A 148 -26.67 18.39 -4.01
C GLY A 148 -27.99 18.51 -4.78
N TRP A 149 -28.85 19.47 -4.44
CA TRP A 149 -30.08 19.76 -5.18
C TRP A 149 -29.84 20.47 -6.52
N LYS A 150 -28.71 21.15 -6.70
CA LYS A 150 -28.47 22.00 -7.89
C LYS A 150 -27.19 21.64 -8.63
N LEU A 151 -26.16 21.16 -7.93
CA LEU A 151 -24.91 20.73 -8.53
C LEU A 151 -24.85 19.21 -8.67
N TYR A 152 -24.81 18.74 -9.91
CA TYR A 152 -24.69 17.31 -10.23
C TYR A 152 -23.49 16.64 -9.54
N LYS A 153 -22.38 17.39 -9.38
CA LYS A 153 -21.14 16.93 -8.73
C LYS A 153 -21.31 16.61 -7.23
N TYR A 154 -22.36 17.13 -6.58
CA TYR A 154 -22.60 16.97 -5.14
C TYR A 154 -23.81 16.09 -4.82
N LYS A 155 -24.49 15.52 -5.82
CA LYS A 155 -25.75 14.78 -5.66
C LYS A 155 -25.62 13.51 -4.81
N THR A 156 -24.47 12.84 -4.86
CA THR A 156 -24.21 11.64 -4.06
C THR A 156 -23.14 11.91 -3.02
N ILE A 157 -23.21 11.23 -1.87
CA ILE A 157 -22.20 11.35 -0.80
C ILE A 157 -20.81 10.93 -1.30
N LEU A 158 -20.71 9.97 -2.22
CA LEU A 158 -19.42 9.61 -2.80
C LEU A 158 -18.88 10.69 -3.74
N SER A 159 -19.73 11.22 -4.63
CA SER A 159 -19.35 12.32 -5.53
C SER A 159 -18.97 13.59 -4.77
N ALA A 160 -19.74 13.95 -3.73
CA ALA A 160 -19.43 15.06 -2.84
C ALA A 160 -18.13 14.82 -2.04
N GLY A 161 -17.87 13.59 -1.60
CA GLY A 161 -16.62 13.23 -0.93
C GLY A 161 -15.41 13.37 -1.86
N ILE A 162 -15.53 12.93 -3.11
CA ILE A 162 -14.49 13.12 -4.14
C ILE A 162 -14.27 14.61 -4.42
N ALA A 163 -15.33 15.41 -4.46
CA ALA A 163 -15.24 16.86 -4.64
C ALA A 163 -14.53 17.54 -3.45
N VAL A 164 -14.84 17.15 -2.21
CA VAL A 164 -14.13 17.65 -1.01
C VAL A 164 -12.65 17.26 -1.01
N LEU A 165 -12.30 16.04 -1.41
CA LEU A 165 -10.91 15.64 -1.59
C LEU A 165 -10.20 16.43 -2.71
N SER A 166 -10.91 16.71 -3.81
CA SER A 166 -10.39 17.51 -4.93
C SER A 166 -10.15 18.96 -4.53
N LEU A 167 -11.02 19.49 -3.65
CA LEU A 167 -10.87 20.80 -3.03
C LEU A 167 -9.60 20.86 -2.18
N GLN A 168 -9.32 19.81 -1.40
CA GLN A 168 -8.09 19.71 -0.61
C GLN A 168 -6.83 19.68 -1.48
N LEU A 169 -6.89 19.03 -2.65
CA LEU A 169 -5.80 19.00 -3.64
C LEU A 169 -5.65 20.31 -4.43
N HIS A 170 -6.44 21.36 -4.12
CA HIS A 170 -6.51 22.63 -4.86
C HIS A 170 -6.86 22.49 -6.35
N ARG A 171 -7.44 21.35 -6.77
CA ARG A 171 -7.77 21.07 -8.18
C ARG A 171 -9.24 21.31 -8.52
N PHE A 172 -10.03 21.82 -7.59
CA PHE A 172 -11.47 21.98 -7.76
C PHE A 172 -11.85 23.42 -8.13
N ASN A 173 -12.78 23.57 -9.07
CA ASN A 173 -13.36 24.86 -9.44
C ASN A 173 -14.38 25.30 -8.38
N TYR A 174 -13.94 26.12 -7.42
CA TYR A 174 -14.77 26.66 -6.35
C TYR A 174 -15.74 27.76 -6.82
N ASP A 175 -15.57 28.28 -8.04
CA ASP A 175 -16.44 29.32 -8.61
C ASP A 175 -17.89 28.86 -8.71
N GLU A 176 -18.13 27.59 -9.06
CA GLU A 176 -19.47 26.98 -9.11
C GLU A 176 -20.21 26.99 -7.75
N ILE A 177 -19.48 26.98 -6.64
CA ILE A 177 -20.03 26.96 -5.28
C ILE A 177 -20.25 28.41 -4.81
N LEU A 178 -19.32 29.30 -5.17
CA LEU A 178 -19.34 30.71 -4.79
C LEU A 178 -20.41 31.49 -5.52
N ASP A 179 -20.75 31.11 -6.76
CA ASP A 179 -21.84 31.72 -7.55
C ASP A 179 -23.23 31.45 -6.97
N TYR A 180 -23.44 30.35 -6.25
CA TYR A 180 -24.75 30.01 -5.69
C TYR A 180 -25.03 30.78 -4.40
N ASN A 181 -24.10 30.73 -3.45
CA ASN A 181 -24.19 31.51 -2.23
C ASN A 181 -22.78 31.75 -1.70
N SER A 182 -22.21 32.91 -2.03
CA SER A 182 -20.80 33.22 -1.76
C SER A 182 -20.46 33.17 -0.27
N VAL A 183 -21.40 33.55 0.60
CA VAL A 183 -21.19 33.58 2.05
C VAL A 183 -21.19 32.16 2.63
N LEU A 184 -22.25 31.38 2.39
CA LEU A 184 -22.37 30.02 2.93
C LEU A 184 -21.35 29.07 2.28
N GLY A 185 -21.18 29.16 0.96
CA GLY A 185 -20.19 28.38 0.21
C GLY A 185 -18.77 28.70 0.61
N GLY A 186 -18.44 29.99 0.75
CA GLY A 186 -17.13 30.43 1.24
C GLY A 186 -16.83 29.89 2.64
N PHE A 187 -17.79 29.96 3.56
CA PHE A 187 -17.61 29.42 4.92
C PHE A 187 -17.38 27.91 4.92
N ILE A 188 -18.14 27.14 4.13
CA ILE A 188 -17.97 25.69 4.02
C ILE A 188 -16.61 25.35 3.42
N ILE A 189 -16.19 26.03 2.35
CA ILE A 189 -14.89 25.81 1.70
C ILE A 189 -13.73 26.13 2.64
N VAL A 190 -13.73 27.32 3.25
CA VAL A 190 -12.64 27.76 4.13
C VAL A 190 -12.56 26.87 5.37
N SER A 191 -13.68 26.58 6.03
CA SER A 191 -13.70 25.70 7.20
C SER A 191 -13.23 24.29 6.85
N CYS A 192 -13.65 23.76 5.70
CA CYS A 192 -13.24 22.44 5.20
C CYS A 192 -11.73 22.37 4.97
N ILE A 193 -11.15 23.35 4.26
CA ILE A 193 -9.71 23.39 3.98
C ILE A 193 -8.92 23.47 5.29
N ILE A 194 -9.31 24.32 6.24
CA ILE A 194 -8.60 24.46 7.53
C ILE A 194 -8.68 23.18 8.34
N LEU A 195 -9.88 22.60 8.53
CA LEU A 195 -10.06 21.41 9.35
C LEU A 195 -9.40 20.16 8.73
N LEU A 196 -9.55 19.94 7.43
CA LEU A 196 -8.88 18.82 6.76
C LEU A 196 -7.36 18.99 6.77
N SER A 197 -6.85 20.20 6.57
CA SER A 197 -5.40 20.47 6.65
C SER A 197 -4.87 20.23 8.06
N PHE A 198 -5.59 20.65 9.11
CA PHE A 198 -5.22 20.38 10.50
C PHE A 198 -5.11 18.86 10.78
N VAL A 199 -6.08 18.08 10.29
CA VAL A 199 -6.07 16.62 10.46
C VAL A 199 -4.96 15.96 9.64
N MET A 200 -4.68 16.47 8.44
CA MET A 200 -3.53 16.01 7.63
C MET A 200 -2.19 16.28 8.32
N ILE A 201 -2.05 17.43 9.00
CA ILE A 201 -0.87 17.71 9.82
C ILE A 201 -0.78 16.70 10.98
N ASN A 202 -1.89 16.36 11.61
CA ASN A 202 -1.92 15.32 12.66
C ASN A 202 -1.50 13.94 12.13
N LEU A 203 -1.87 13.58 10.90
CA LEU A 203 -1.40 12.38 10.23
C LEU A 203 0.12 12.43 9.98
N PHE A 204 0.64 13.56 9.52
CA PHE A 204 2.09 13.74 9.34
C PHE A 204 2.84 13.61 10.68
N MET A 205 2.30 14.19 11.75
CA MET A 205 2.84 14.05 13.10
C MET A 205 2.81 12.59 13.59
N ALA A 206 1.75 11.83 13.28
CA ALA A 206 1.67 10.40 13.60
C ALA A 206 2.75 9.58 12.88
N ILE A 207 3.00 9.88 11.59
CA ILE A 207 4.06 9.23 10.80
C ILE A 207 5.45 9.56 11.36
N ASN A 208 5.70 10.83 11.73
CA ASN A 208 6.97 11.21 12.34
C ASN A 208 7.20 10.50 13.68
N ARG A 209 6.18 10.38 14.52
CA ARG A 209 6.27 9.64 15.78
C ARG A 209 6.69 8.18 15.56
N VAL A 210 6.21 7.57 14.48
CA VAL A 210 6.58 6.21 14.09
C VAL A 210 8.05 6.14 13.66
N ALA A 211 8.51 7.08 12.84
CA ALA A 211 9.90 7.15 12.40
C ALA A 211 10.86 7.31 13.60
N PHE A 212 10.58 8.24 14.51
CA PHE A 212 11.40 8.46 15.71
C PHE A 212 11.30 7.32 16.73
N LYS A 213 10.15 6.64 16.85
CA LYS A 213 10.00 5.46 17.71
C LYS A 213 10.90 4.31 17.22
N GLN A 214 11.06 4.16 15.90
CA GLN A 214 11.97 3.17 15.33
C GLN A 214 13.44 3.51 15.63
N GLU A 215 13.83 4.78 15.50
CA GLU A 215 15.19 5.24 15.84
C GLU A 215 15.50 5.05 17.33
N ARG A 216 14.56 5.37 18.24
CA ARG A 216 14.76 5.16 19.69
C ARG A 216 14.85 3.69 20.10
N ILE A 217 14.30 2.75 19.33
CA ILE A 217 14.41 1.31 19.60
C ILE A 217 15.79 0.79 19.16
N HIS A 218 16.34 1.30 18.05
CA HIS A 218 17.71 0.98 17.63
C HIS A 218 18.79 1.76 18.39
N HIS A 219 18.46 2.92 18.97
CA HIS A 219 19.38 3.70 19.80
C HIS A 219 19.42 3.27 21.28
N LYS A 220 18.93 2.06 21.63
CA LYS A 220 19.23 1.45 22.93
C LYS A 220 20.61 0.77 22.84
N PRO A 221 21.66 1.31 23.50
CA PRO A 221 23.04 0.89 23.33
C PRO A 221 23.34 -0.35 24.19
N SER A 222 22.62 -1.45 23.97
CA SER A 222 22.88 -2.70 24.71
C SER A 222 23.01 -3.89 23.79
N GLU A 223 22.19 -4.02 22.73
CA GLU A 223 22.31 -5.17 21.83
C GLU A 223 23.35 -4.93 20.73
N GLU A 224 23.45 -3.71 20.18
CA GLU A 224 24.42 -3.43 19.09
C GLU A 224 25.86 -3.35 19.61
N GLU A 225 26.10 -2.77 20.80
CA GLU A 225 27.43 -2.77 21.44
C GLU A 225 27.87 -4.21 21.77
N GLU A 226 26.95 -5.06 22.24
CA GLU A 226 27.23 -6.45 22.59
C GLU A 226 27.48 -7.31 21.33
N ILE A 227 26.72 -7.11 20.25
CA ILE A 227 26.94 -7.80 18.97
C ILE A 227 28.25 -7.35 18.31
N VAL A 228 28.58 -6.05 18.35
CA VAL A 228 29.84 -5.53 17.82
C VAL A 228 31.01 -6.04 18.66
N HIS A 229 30.89 -6.06 19.99
CA HIS A 229 31.91 -6.64 20.87
C HIS A 229 32.08 -8.14 20.62
N LEU A 230 31.00 -8.87 20.35
CA LEU A 230 31.04 -10.31 20.04
C LEU A 230 31.64 -10.59 18.65
N MET A 231 31.35 -9.74 17.66
CA MET A 231 32.00 -9.78 16.34
C MET A 231 33.50 -9.44 16.42
N PHE A 232 33.87 -8.39 17.16
CA PHE A 232 35.29 -8.05 17.39
C PHE A 232 36.00 -9.14 18.19
N THR A 233 35.37 -9.73 19.20
CA THR A 233 35.98 -10.81 20.00
C THR A 233 36.23 -12.05 19.15
N LYS A 234 35.28 -12.45 18.29
CA LYS A 234 35.50 -13.53 17.33
C LYS A 234 36.58 -13.17 16.31
N PHE A 235 36.60 -11.95 15.79
CA PHE A 235 37.60 -11.47 14.85
C PHE A 235 39.02 -11.46 15.45
N PHE A 236 39.18 -10.94 16.67
CA PHE A 236 40.45 -10.95 17.41
C PHE A 236 40.88 -12.36 17.83
N SER A 237 39.93 -13.25 18.12
CA SER A 237 40.21 -14.67 18.41
C SER A 237 40.70 -15.44 17.17
N LEU A 238 40.21 -15.08 15.97
CA LEU A 238 40.66 -15.63 14.69
C LEU A 238 42.06 -15.11 14.30
N PHE A 239 42.40 -13.88 14.71
CA PHE A 239 43.73 -13.30 14.55
C PHE A 239 44.71 -13.65 15.69
N GLY A 240 44.34 -14.50 16.63
CA GLY A 240 45.25 -15.01 17.66
C GLY A 240 45.73 -13.96 18.68
N ILE A 241 45.06 -12.81 18.79
CA ILE A 241 45.41 -11.79 19.79
C ILE A 241 44.58 -12.07 21.04
N ARG A 242 45.20 -12.77 21.98
CA ARG A 242 44.66 -13.04 23.31
C ARG A 242 44.66 -11.74 24.13
N LYS A 243 43.55 -11.01 24.12
CA LYS A 243 43.34 -9.88 25.04
C LYS A 243 43.12 -10.46 26.45
N LYS A 244 44.02 -10.15 27.38
CA LYS A 244 43.89 -10.47 28.80
C LYS A 244 42.58 -9.87 29.31
N GLU A 245 41.70 -10.69 29.85
CA GLU A 245 40.66 -10.22 30.77
C GLU A 245 41.38 -9.54 31.95
N GLU A 246 41.12 -8.25 32.12
CA GLU A 246 41.45 -7.58 33.37
C GLU A 246 40.43 -8.05 34.41
N ASP A 247 40.96 -8.86 35.30
CA ASP A 247 40.38 -9.41 36.50
C ASP A 247 39.65 -8.31 37.29
N LYS A 248 38.33 -8.48 37.46
CA LYS A 248 37.58 -7.77 38.49
C LYS A 248 37.88 -8.46 39.82
N ASP A 249 38.93 -8.04 40.51
CA ASP A 249 38.87 -8.04 41.97
C ASP A 249 39.81 -7.03 42.62
N GLN A 250 39.36 -6.51 43.77
CA GLN A 250 40.07 -5.71 44.76
C GLN A 250 40.30 -4.22 44.49
N ARG A 251 39.37 -3.37 44.96
CA ARG A 251 39.75 -2.28 45.88
C ARG A 251 38.73 -2.06 47.01
N HIS A 252 39.16 -2.62 48.13
CA HIS A 252 38.81 -2.43 49.53
C HIS A 252 38.51 -0.97 49.95
N TYR A 253 37.51 -0.79 50.82
CA TYR A 253 37.32 0.38 51.69
C TYR A 253 38.60 0.68 52.49
N PRO A 254 38.96 1.96 52.75
CA PRO A 254 40.11 2.25 53.58
C PRO A 254 39.74 2.07 55.07
N LYS A 255 40.49 1.22 55.77
CA LYS A 255 40.60 1.25 57.23
C LYS A 255 41.44 2.46 57.63
N GLN A 256 40.92 3.22 58.58
CA GLN A 256 41.67 4.20 59.37
C GLN A 256 42.73 3.51 60.26
N ILE A 257 43.62 4.34 60.83
CA ILE A 257 44.77 4.10 61.73
C ILE A 257 46.10 4.20 60.97
N GLY A 258 47.02 5.14 61.20
CA GLY A 258 47.17 6.20 62.20
C GLY A 258 48.63 6.72 62.17
N ASN A 259 48.86 7.86 62.86
CA ASN A 259 50.14 8.43 63.34
C ASN A 259 50.67 9.68 62.63
N ASN A 260 50.63 10.84 63.30
CA ASN A 260 51.70 11.24 64.21
C ASN A 260 51.40 12.53 65.01
N THR A 261 52.13 12.63 66.10
CA THR A 261 52.00 13.40 67.34
C THR A 261 52.33 14.89 67.22
N SER A 262 51.69 15.67 68.10
CA SER A 262 52.14 16.89 68.81
C SER A 262 52.52 18.16 68.02
N VAL A 263 51.76 19.24 68.25
CA VAL A 263 52.30 20.49 68.85
C VAL A 263 51.19 21.16 69.69
N SER A 264 51.43 21.22 71.00
CA SER A 264 50.81 22.15 71.93
C SER A 264 51.40 23.55 71.72
N LYS A 265 50.57 24.59 71.71
CA LYS A 265 50.90 25.89 72.34
C LYS A 265 49.67 26.82 72.37
N LYS A 266 49.25 27.07 73.62
CA LYS A 266 48.65 28.28 74.22
C LYS A 266 47.52 28.99 73.51
#